data_AF-A0A349ILL9-F1
#
_entry.id   AF-A0A349ILL9-F1
#
_cell.length_a   1.000
_cell.length_b   1.000
_cell.length_c   1.000
_cell.angle_alpha   90.00
_cell.angle_beta   90.00
_cell.angle_gamma   90.00
#
_symmetry.space_group_name_H-M   'P 1'
#
loop_
_entity.id
_entity.type
_entity.pdbx_description
1 polymer ?
#
loop_
_entity_poly.entity_id
_entity_poly.type
_entity_poly.pdbx_seq_one_letter_code
_entity_poly.pdbx_strand_id
1 'polypeptide(L)' 'MEEKKSAKRKESTTFIVKILAEENGTWQGKLIWANTNQEQYFRSALELFKMMHGAVEYQARNEDYID' A
#
# COMPACT_ATOMS: atom_id res chain seq x y z
N MET A 1 -16.35 29.21 -22.22
CA MET A 1 -16.41 28.64 -20.86
C MET A 1 -15.21 27.73 -20.74
N GLU A 2 -14.20 28.12 -19.95
CA GLU A 2 -13.00 27.31 -19.75
C GLU A 2 -13.34 26.08 -18.91
N GLU A 3 -13.20 24.91 -19.52
CA GLU A 3 -13.28 23.62 -18.86
C GLU A 3 -12.06 23.46 -17.95
N LYS A 4 -12.26 23.58 -16.63
CA LYS A 4 -11.22 23.24 -15.65
C LYS A 4 -10.98 21.74 -15.71
N LYS A 5 -9.94 21.30 -16.44
CA LYS A 5 -9.36 19.96 -16.30
C LYS A 5 -8.98 19.75 -14.83
N SER A 6 -9.84 19.07 -14.09
CA SER A 6 -9.52 18.56 -12.76
C SER A 6 -8.32 17.63 -12.92
N ALA A 7 -7.16 18.03 -12.42
CA ALA A 7 -5.98 17.19 -12.38
C ALA A 7 -6.35 15.92 -11.60
N LYS A 8 -6.47 14.79 -12.30
CA LYS A 8 -6.69 13.46 -11.71
C LYS A 8 -5.54 13.27 -10.71
N ARG A 9 -5.82 13.44 -9.41
CA ARG A 9 -4.82 13.24 -8.36
C ARG A 9 -4.44 11.78 -8.43
N LYS A 10 -3.20 11.46 -8.83
CA LYS A 10 -2.63 10.10 -8.70
C LYS A 10 -2.99 9.61 -7.30
N GLU A 11 -3.71 8.50 -7.20
CA GLU A 11 -4.13 7.99 -5.90
C GLU A 11 -2.90 7.53 -5.13
N SER A 12 -2.43 8.37 -4.21
CA SER A 12 -1.32 8.03 -3.35
C SER A 12 -1.75 6.94 -2.36
N THR A 13 -1.06 5.81 -2.41
CA THR A 13 -1.30 4.70 -1.48
C THR A 13 -0.56 4.95 -0.17
N THR A 14 -1.28 4.90 0.95
CA THR A 14 -0.71 5.11 2.29
C THR A 14 -0.77 3.83 3.11
N PHE A 15 0.34 3.52 3.79
CA PHE A 15 0.48 2.37 4.65
C PHE A 15 0.82 2.80 6.08
N ILE A 16 0.22 2.14 7.06
CA ILE A 16 0.56 2.26 8.48
C ILE A 16 1.25 0.95 8.88
N VAL A 17 2.51 1.03 9.32
CA VAL A 17 3.28 -0.14 9.77
C VAL A 17 3.36 -0.11 11.30
N LYS A 18 2.88 -1.17 11.94
CA LYS A 18 3.05 -1.39 13.37
C LYS A 18 4.06 -2.50 13.60
N ILE A 19 5.22 -2.15 14.16
CA ILE A 19 6.23 -3.11 14.60
C ILE A 19 5.80 -3.70 15.94
N LEU A 20 5.76 -5.02 16.04
CA LEU A 20 5.36 -5.75 17.25
C LEU A 20 6.53 -6.47 17.91
N ALA A 21 7.49 -6.95 17.11
CA ALA A 21 8.68 -7.62 17.58
C ALA A 21 9.85 -7.43 16.60
N GLU A 22 11.04 -7.73 17.10
CA GLU A 22 12.25 -7.89 16.30
C GLU A 22 12.88 -9.24 16.65
N GLU A 23 12.91 -10.13 15.66
CA GLU A 23 13.48 -11.47 15.77
C GLU A 23 14.43 -11.71 14.60
N ASN A 24 15.58 -12.34 14.88
CA ASN A 24 16.61 -12.66 13.86
C ASN A 24 17.08 -11.44 13.04
N GLY A 25 17.09 -10.25 13.65
CA GLY A 25 17.50 -9.00 12.99
C GLY A 25 16.50 -8.49 11.94
N THR A 26 15.25 -8.96 11.99
CA THR A 26 14.18 -8.45 11.14
C THR A 26 12.94 -8.13 11.97
N TRP A 27 12.14 -7.20 11.47
CA TRP A 27 10.89 -6.81 12.10
C TRP A 27 9.74 -7.78 11.79
N GLN A 28 8.87 -7.95 12.78
CA GLN A 28 7.58 -8.63 12.69
C GLN A 28 6.50 -7.66 13.15
N GLY A 29 5.34 -7.72 12.53
CA GLY A 29 4.28 -6.78 12.84
C GLY A 29 3.09 -6.88 11.92
N LYS A 30 2.38 -5.77 11.78
CA LYS A 30 1.26 -5.66 10.84
C LYS A 30 1.33 -4.41 9.98
N LEU A 31 0.92 -4.58 8.74
CA LEU A 31 0.72 -3.56 7.73
C LEU A 31 -0.77 -3.27 7.63
N ILE A 32 -1.18 -2.01 7.75
CA ILE A 32 -2.55 -1.56 7.53
C ILE A 32 -2.55 -0.62 6.32
N TRP A 33 -3.43 -0.89 5.37
CA TRP A 33 -3.67 -0.02 4.24
C TRP A 33 -4.70 1.06 4.63
N ALA A 34 -4.30 2.33 4.58
CA ALA A 34 -5.15 3.42 5.05
C ALA A 34 -6.43 3.58 4.21
N ASN A 35 -6.35 3.31 2.90
CA ASN A 35 -7.45 3.57 1.96
C ASN A 35 -8.45 2.40 1.89
N THR A 36 -7.98 1.16 2.07
CA THR A 36 -8.82 -0.05 1.95
C THR A 36 -9.20 -0.63 3.30
N ASN A 37 -8.65 -0.09 4.40
CA ASN A 37 -8.75 -0.61 5.76
C ASN A 37 -8.37 -2.10 5.88
N GLN A 38 -7.57 -2.61 4.95
CA GLN A 38 -7.06 -3.98 4.98
C GLN A 38 -5.85 -4.05 5.91
N GLU A 39 -5.81 -5.08 6.75
CA GLU A 39 -4.66 -5.35 7.61
C GLU A 39 -4.06 -6.73 7.34
N GLN A 40 -2.74 -6.81 7.40
CA GLN A 40 -2.01 -8.05 7.16
C GLN A 40 -0.76 -8.13 8.03
N TYR A 41 -0.48 -9.31 8.57
CA TYR A 41 0.69 -9.56 9.42
C TYR A 41 1.89 -9.96 8.58
N PHE A 42 3.04 -9.36 8.84
CA PHE A 42 4.32 -9.72 8.24
C PHE A 42 5.27 -10.33 9.28
N ARG A 43 6.07 -11.30 8.86
CA ARG A 43 7.04 -12.02 9.71
C ARG A 43 8.49 -11.65 9.40
N SER A 44 8.71 -10.84 8.36
CA SER A 44 10.03 -10.31 8.02
C SER A 44 9.92 -9.00 7.24
N ALA A 45 11.03 -8.27 7.17
CA ALA A 45 11.16 -7.09 6.32
C ALA A 45 10.87 -7.42 4.85
N LEU A 46 11.32 -8.58 4.36
CA LEU A 46 11.06 -9.00 2.98
C LEU A 46 9.57 -9.23 2.71
N GLU A 47 8.85 -9.85 3.65
CA GLU A 47 7.39 -10.00 3.54
C GLU A 47 6.68 -8.65 3.53
N LEU A 48 7.09 -7.72 4.40
CA LEU A 48 6.55 -6.35 4.40
C LEU A 48 6.70 -5.68 3.03
N PHE A 49 7.89 -5.77 2.43
CA PHE A 49 8.13 -5.21 1.09
C PHE A 49 7.30 -5.89 0.01
N LYS A 50 7.15 -7.21 0.04
CA LYS A 50 6.29 -7.95 -0.92
C LYS A 50 4.83 -7.50 -0.81
N MET A 51 4.33 -7.31 0.40
CA MET A 51 2.97 -6.82 0.63
C MET A 51 2.79 -5.42 0.06
N MET A 52 3.69 -4.48 0.36
CA MET A 52 3.63 -3.11 -0.18
C MET A 52 3.79 -3.07 -1.71
N HIS A 53 4.65 -3.91 -2.27
CA HIS A 53 4.88 -3.98 -3.70
C HIS A 53 3.63 -4.50 -4.44
N GLY A 54 3.10 -5.66 -4.03
CA GLY A 54 1.88 -6.21 -4.63
C GLY A 54 0.67 -5.29 -4.46
N ALA A 55 0.63 -4.56 -3.35
CA ALA A 55 -0.35 -3.52 -3.09
C ALA A 55 -0.31 -2.38 -4.12
N VAL A 56 0.88 -1.85 -4.41
CA VAL A 56 1.07 -0.78 -5.40
C VAL A 56 0.77 -1.29 -6.82
N GLU A 57 1.18 -2.51 -7.16
CA GLU A 57 0.88 -3.12 -8.47
C GLU A 57 -0.61 -3.39 -8.67
N TYR A 58 -1.34 -3.76 -7.61
CA TYR A 58 -2.79 -3.91 -7.67
C TYR A 58 -3.47 -2.59 -8.02
N GLN A 59 -3.06 -1.48 -7.39
CA GLN A 59 -3.60 -0.15 -7.67
C GLN A 59 -3.30 0.30 -9.09
N ALA A 60 -2.05 0.13 -9.55
CA ALA A 60 -1.65 0.48 -10.92
C ALA A 60 -2.51 -0.25 -11.96
N ARG A 61 -2.72 -1.57 -11.80
CA ARG A 61 -3.54 -2.35 -12.73
C ARG A 61 -5.03 -2.00 -12.69
N ASN A 62 -5.55 -1.54 -11.56
CA ASN A 62 -6.95 -1.14 -11.44
C ASN A 62 -7.22 0.21 -12.14
N GLU A 63 -6.25 1.15 -12.13
CA GLU A 63 -6.37 2.43 -12.85
C GLU A 63 -6.38 2.24 -14.38
N ASP A 64 -5.76 1.18 -14.89
CA ASP A 64 -5.68 0.84 -16.33
C ASP A 64 -6.96 0.16 -16.89
N TYR A 65 -7.95 -0.18 -16.05
CA TYR A 65 -9.20 -0.87 -16.46
C TYR A 65 -10.44 0.05 -16.48
N ILE A 66 -10.27 1.35 -16.24
CA ILE A 66 -11.37 2.33 -16.35
C ILE A 66 -11.31 2.95 -17.75
N ASP A 67 -11.93 2.28 -18.73
CA ASP A 67 -12.38 2.86 -20.00
C ASP A 67 -13.80 3.41 -19.84
#